data_AF-F2JVM0-F1
#
_entry.id   AF-F2JVM0-F1
#
_cell.length_a   1.000
_cell.length_b   1.000
_cell.length_c   1.000
_cell.angle_alpha   90.00
_cell.angle_beta   90.00
_cell.angle_gamma   90.00
#
_symmetry.space_group_name_H-M   'P 1'
#
loop_
_entity.id
_entity.type
_entity.pdbx_description
1 polymer ?
#
loop_
_entity_poly.entity_id
_entity_poly.type
_entity_poly.pdbx_seq_one_letter_code
_entity_poly.pdbx_strand_id
1 'polypeptide(L)'
;MPRYRHFADFKRLVKHANSHFETHLRSGIHDLIEVLQDENCNLTRVQEALSQVNATRIRKYREALWFLQASYPGLKLRTLNIGEKGKAEAVKFSRMPLTAAYDPAAIPPVRHNPPSNALGKTVEEWLINYTGSVLIVAVHLSKYIQNMDDVFNERSVRDHMKSVLRIGNLTGAELACLHIKTKPLCDELEVEARHYGARRHNFLTPRYHMGTTHAGFRALCTGKDAVVVMGFDANICVNANLFGTNEPAAGGVGVATPLTAIADVVTSRSVLVTDGVICPAMGGREWGPLYLT
;
A
#
# COMPACT_ATOMS: atom_id res chain seq x y z
N MET A 1 -9.64 -30.65 -11.26
CA MET A 1 -9.65 -29.62 -10.19
C MET A 1 -10.75 -28.63 -10.56
N PRO A 2 -11.54 -28.06 -9.65
CA PRO A 2 -12.52 -27.07 -10.07
C PRO A 2 -11.83 -25.88 -10.76
N ARG A 3 -12.56 -25.22 -11.67
CA ARG A 3 -12.16 -23.95 -12.31
C ARG A 3 -11.61 -22.99 -11.26
N TYR A 4 -10.71 -22.08 -11.67
CA TYR A 4 -10.10 -21.15 -10.74
C TYR A 4 -11.17 -20.36 -9.95
N ARG A 5 -11.15 -20.51 -8.63
CA ARG A 5 -12.18 -20.03 -7.71
C ARG A 5 -12.50 -18.54 -7.87
N HIS A 6 -11.49 -17.72 -8.18
CA HIS A 6 -11.62 -16.26 -8.29
C HIS A 6 -11.64 -15.77 -9.74
N PHE A 7 -12.05 -16.64 -10.68
CA PHE A 7 -12.09 -16.30 -12.10
C PHE A 7 -12.91 -15.04 -12.40
N ALA A 8 -14.08 -14.88 -11.76
CA ALA A 8 -14.94 -13.71 -11.96
C ALA A 8 -14.25 -12.40 -11.56
N ASP A 9 -13.54 -12.39 -10.42
CA ASP A 9 -12.79 -11.23 -9.95
C ASP A 9 -11.60 -10.91 -10.86
N PHE A 10 -10.84 -11.92 -11.27
CA PHE A 10 -9.76 -11.76 -12.23
C PHE A 10 -10.29 -11.16 -13.55
N LYS A 11 -11.38 -11.71 -14.10
CA LYS A 11 -11.99 -11.22 -15.34
C LYS A 11 -12.52 -9.78 -15.19
N ARG A 12 -13.08 -9.43 -14.03
CA ARG A 12 -13.50 -8.05 -13.72
C ARG A 12 -12.31 -7.08 -13.76
N LEU A 13 -11.16 -7.46 -13.20
CA LEU A 13 -9.94 -6.62 -13.25
C LEU A 13 -9.37 -6.50 -14.66
N VAL A 14 -9.44 -7.56 -15.47
CA VAL A 14 -9.10 -7.51 -16.90
C VAL A 14 -10.01 -6.52 -17.63
N LYS A 15 -11.32 -6.58 -17.40
CA LYS A 15 -12.29 -5.65 -18.02
C LYS A 15 -12.14 -4.21 -17.51
N HIS A 16 -11.73 -4.02 -16.26
CA HIS A 16 -11.39 -2.68 -15.74
C HIS A 16 -10.21 -2.06 -16.49
N ALA A 17 -9.15 -2.84 -16.72
CA ALA A 17 -7.99 -2.39 -17.51
C ALA A 17 -8.29 -2.24 -19.01
N ASN A 18 -9.30 -2.96 -19.52
CA ASN A 18 -9.75 -2.87 -20.91
C ASN A 18 -11.21 -3.34 -21.06
N SER A 19 -12.15 -2.41 -21.12
CA SER A 19 -13.58 -2.69 -21.25
C SER A 19 -13.91 -3.49 -22.53
N HIS A 20 -13.12 -3.31 -23.58
CA HIS A 20 -13.29 -3.94 -24.90
C HIS A 20 -12.37 -5.15 -25.10
N PHE A 21 -11.84 -5.74 -24.02
CA PHE A 21 -10.90 -6.86 -24.11
C PHE A 21 -11.40 -8.01 -25.02
N GLU A 22 -12.69 -8.37 -24.91
CA GLU A 22 -13.29 -9.50 -25.64
C GLU A 22 -13.40 -9.28 -27.16
N THR A 23 -13.27 -8.04 -27.65
CA THR A 23 -13.37 -7.71 -29.09
C THR A 23 -12.02 -7.48 -29.75
N HIS A 24 -10.91 -7.60 -29.00
CA HIS A 24 -9.56 -7.43 -29.54
C HIS A 24 -8.94 -8.74 -30.02
N LEU A 25 -7.86 -8.63 -30.79
CA LEU A 25 -7.05 -9.77 -31.21
C LEU A 25 -6.58 -10.60 -30.00
N ARG A 26 -6.56 -11.92 -30.20
CA ARG A 26 -6.07 -12.90 -29.23
C ARG A 26 -4.66 -12.52 -28.76
N SER A 27 -4.41 -12.68 -27.46
CA SER A 27 -3.15 -12.32 -26.80
C SER A 27 -2.92 -13.23 -25.61
N GLY A 28 -1.73 -13.21 -25.01
CA GLY A 28 -1.42 -14.08 -23.86
C GLY A 28 -2.37 -13.93 -22.65
N ILE A 29 -3.11 -12.82 -22.53
CA ILE A 29 -4.17 -12.67 -21.52
C ILE A 29 -5.41 -13.51 -21.87
N HIS A 30 -5.74 -13.67 -23.16
CA HIS A 30 -6.82 -14.55 -23.61
C HIS A 30 -6.48 -16.00 -23.30
N ASP A 31 -5.25 -16.43 -23.62
CA ASP A 31 -4.81 -17.79 -23.36
C ASP A 31 -4.80 -18.10 -21.84
N LEU A 32 -4.39 -17.12 -21.03
CA LEU A 32 -4.48 -17.23 -19.58
C LEU A 32 -5.94 -17.37 -19.08
N ILE A 33 -6.87 -16.60 -19.65
CA ILE A 33 -8.30 -16.70 -19.31
C ILE A 33 -8.86 -18.07 -19.66
N GLU A 34 -8.54 -18.59 -20.85
CA GLU A 34 -8.96 -19.92 -21.30
C GLU A 34 -8.47 -20.99 -20.30
N VAL A 35 -7.20 -20.95 -19.91
CA VAL A 35 -6.64 -21.87 -18.90
C VAL A 35 -7.34 -21.74 -17.55
N LEU A 36 -7.61 -20.52 -17.08
CA LEU A 36 -8.26 -20.32 -15.78
C LEU A 36 -9.73 -20.77 -15.75
N GLN A 37 -10.40 -20.76 -16.90
CA GLN A 37 -11.79 -21.19 -17.06
C GLN A 37 -11.94 -22.70 -17.30
N ASP A 38 -10.86 -23.40 -17.68
CA ASP A 38 -10.82 -24.84 -17.94
C ASP A 38 -11.02 -25.67 -16.65
N GLU A 39 -11.76 -26.77 -16.74
CA GLU A 39 -11.98 -27.74 -15.64
C GLU A 39 -10.73 -28.60 -15.34
N ASN A 40 -9.77 -28.58 -16.25
CA ASN A 40 -8.45 -29.18 -16.08
C ASN A 40 -7.38 -28.10 -15.82
N CYS A 41 -7.78 -26.93 -15.34
CA CYS A 41 -6.86 -25.89 -14.87
C CYS A 41 -5.95 -26.44 -13.78
N ASN A 42 -4.65 -26.25 -13.94
CA ASN A 42 -3.64 -26.61 -12.96
C ASN A 42 -2.51 -25.58 -12.97
N LEU A 43 -1.69 -25.62 -11.91
CA LEU A 43 -0.60 -24.67 -11.69
C LEU A 43 0.37 -24.58 -12.87
N THR A 44 0.76 -25.72 -13.45
CA THR A 44 1.71 -25.79 -14.57
C THR A 44 1.16 -25.04 -15.78
N ARG A 45 -0.09 -25.32 -16.18
CA ARG A 45 -0.74 -24.64 -17.32
C ARG A 45 -0.88 -23.14 -17.09
N VAL A 46 -1.18 -22.72 -15.85
CA VAL A 46 -1.26 -21.29 -15.50
C VAL A 46 0.10 -20.62 -15.60
N GLN A 47 1.17 -21.27 -15.12
CA GLN A 47 2.55 -20.76 -15.25
C GLN A 47 2.98 -20.66 -16.71
N GLU A 48 2.68 -21.67 -17.52
CA GLU A 48 2.93 -21.67 -18.96
C GLU A 48 2.18 -20.52 -19.65
N ALA A 49 0.88 -20.36 -19.42
CA ALA A 49 0.10 -19.27 -20.00
C ALA A 49 0.60 -17.89 -19.56
N LEU A 50 0.97 -17.72 -18.28
CA LEU A 50 1.58 -16.49 -17.78
C LEU A 50 2.91 -16.18 -18.46
N SER A 51 3.70 -17.19 -18.82
CA SER A 51 4.97 -17.00 -19.53
C SER A 51 4.79 -16.33 -20.90
N GLN A 52 3.63 -16.54 -21.54
CA GLN A 52 3.26 -15.95 -22.84
C GLN A 52 2.74 -14.51 -22.75
N VAL A 53 2.52 -13.98 -21.54
CA VAL A 53 2.10 -12.58 -21.36
C VAL A 53 3.30 -11.65 -21.50
N ASN A 54 3.38 -10.92 -22.61
CA ASN A 54 4.46 -9.98 -22.87
C ASN A 54 4.45 -8.74 -21.96
N ALA A 55 5.55 -7.99 -21.93
CA ALA A 55 5.73 -6.82 -21.04
C ALA A 55 4.65 -5.74 -21.19
N THR A 56 4.23 -5.43 -22.42
CA THR A 56 3.16 -4.46 -22.68
C THR A 56 1.83 -4.89 -22.06
N ARG A 57 1.50 -6.19 -22.16
CA ARG A 57 0.31 -6.75 -21.53
C ARG A 57 0.46 -6.84 -20.02
N ILE A 58 1.65 -7.18 -19.51
CA ILE A 58 1.93 -7.13 -18.06
C ILE A 58 1.65 -5.72 -17.52
N ARG A 59 2.18 -4.67 -18.14
CA ARG A 59 1.93 -3.27 -17.75
C ARG A 59 0.45 -2.92 -17.77
N LYS A 60 -0.27 -3.31 -18.83
CA LYS A 60 -1.70 -3.00 -18.95
C LYS A 60 -2.56 -3.74 -17.93
N TYR A 61 -2.26 -5.02 -17.67
CA TYR A 61 -3.10 -5.91 -16.84
C TYR A 61 -2.50 -6.19 -15.45
N ARG A 62 -1.54 -5.38 -14.99
CA ARG A 62 -0.75 -5.61 -13.77
C ARG A 62 -1.61 -5.92 -12.54
N GLU A 63 -2.73 -5.23 -12.35
CA GLU A 63 -3.62 -5.45 -11.21
C GLU A 63 -4.29 -6.83 -11.22
N ALA A 64 -4.73 -7.27 -12.40
CA ALA A 64 -5.29 -8.61 -12.56
C ALA A 64 -4.21 -9.68 -12.35
N LEU A 65 -2.99 -9.44 -12.84
CA LEU A 65 -1.89 -10.38 -12.70
C LEU A 65 -1.38 -10.49 -11.25
N TRP A 66 -1.24 -9.38 -10.52
CA TRP A 66 -0.94 -9.43 -9.09
C TRP A 66 -2.05 -10.09 -8.29
N PHE A 67 -3.33 -9.81 -8.62
CA PHE A 67 -4.45 -10.50 -8.01
C PHE A 67 -4.36 -12.01 -8.20
N LEU A 68 -4.06 -12.46 -9.43
CA LEU A 68 -3.87 -13.87 -9.73
C LEU A 68 -2.71 -14.47 -8.92
N GLN A 69 -1.56 -13.80 -8.84
CA GLN A 69 -0.42 -14.25 -8.03
C GLN A 69 -0.76 -14.37 -6.55
N ALA A 70 -1.51 -13.41 -6.00
CA ALA A 70 -1.87 -13.40 -4.58
C ALA A 70 -2.96 -14.43 -4.22
N SER A 71 -3.79 -14.86 -5.16
CA SER A 71 -4.97 -15.69 -4.89
C SER A 71 -4.93 -17.09 -5.51
N TYR A 72 -3.97 -17.39 -6.39
CA TYR A 72 -3.80 -18.72 -6.97
C TYR A 72 -2.80 -19.54 -6.14
N PRO A 73 -3.22 -20.65 -5.49
CA PRO A 73 -2.34 -21.44 -4.63
C PRO A 73 -1.12 -21.99 -5.36
N GLY A 74 0.06 -21.84 -4.78
CA GLY A 74 1.32 -22.35 -5.34
C GLY A 74 1.82 -21.61 -6.58
N LEU A 75 1.13 -20.56 -7.04
CA LEU A 75 1.63 -19.74 -8.13
C LEU A 75 2.89 -19.02 -7.70
N LYS A 76 4.02 -19.50 -8.21
CA LYS A 76 5.35 -18.94 -7.92
C LYS A 76 5.36 -17.43 -8.16
N LEU A 77 6.07 -16.77 -7.27
CA LEU A 77 6.38 -15.35 -7.28
C LEU A 77 7.26 -15.02 -8.48
N ARG A 78 6.65 -14.88 -9.65
CA ARG A 78 7.33 -14.33 -10.82
C ARG A 78 7.33 -12.82 -10.69
N THR A 79 8.49 -12.20 -10.69
CA THR A 79 8.56 -10.74 -10.82
C THR A 79 7.92 -10.33 -12.14
N LEU A 80 6.87 -9.52 -12.06
CA LEU A 80 6.23 -8.98 -13.24
C LEU A 80 7.08 -7.81 -13.74
N ASN A 81 7.55 -7.89 -14.99
CA ASN A 81 8.26 -6.75 -15.57
C ASN A 81 7.25 -5.66 -15.95
N ILE A 82 6.96 -4.78 -14.99
CA ILE A 82 6.07 -3.63 -15.17
C ILE A 82 6.80 -2.41 -15.76
N GLY A 83 8.07 -2.56 -16.18
CA GLY A 83 8.91 -1.47 -16.65
C GLY A 83 9.51 -0.66 -15.49
N GLU A 84 9.84 0.60 -15.78
CA GLU A 84 10.34 1.55 -14.78
C GLU A 84 9.29 1.78 -13.68
N LYS A 85 9.72 1.79 -12.42
CA LYS A 85 8.84 1.90 -11.25
C LYS A 85 8.63 3.33 -10.78
N GLY A 86 9.62 4.21 -10.97
CA GLY A 86 9.54 5.63 -10.62
C GLY A 86 8.89 5.86 -9.24
N LYS A 87 7.84 6.68 -9.21
CA LYS A 87 7.08 7.00 -7.98
C LYS A 87 6.26 5.82 -7.41
N ALA A 88 6.12 4.74 -8.14
CA ALA A 88 5.48 3.50 -7.68
C ALA A 88 6.46 2.50 -7.04
N GLU A 89 7.76 2.80 -7.04
CA GLU A 89 8.73 2.01 -6.30
C GLU A 89 8.48 2.10 -4.80
N ALA A 90 8.43 0.94 -4.15
CA ALA A 90 8.30 0.86 -2.71
C ALA A 90 9.63 1.17 -2.03
N VAL A 91 9.56 1.94 -0.95
CA VAL A 91 10.66 2.22 -0.04
C VAL A 91 10.34 1.58 1.30
N LYS A 92 11.38 1.00 1.91
CA LYS A 92 11.35 0.54 3.30
C LYS A 92 12.12 1.52 4.17
N PHE A 93 11.51 1.92 5.28
CA PHE A 93 12.18 2.52 6.43
C PHE A 93 12.33 1.43 7.48
N SER A 94 13.56 1.08 7.83
CA SER A 94 13.79 0.01 8.81
C SER A 94 13.54 0.52 10.22
N ARG A 95 12.95 -0.32 11.06
CA ARG A 95 12.62 0.00 12.45
C ARG A 95 13.86 0.48 13.19
N MET A 96 13.78 1.66 13.78
CA MET A 96 14.85 2.24 14.58
C MET A 96 14.28 2.77 15.90
N PRO A 97 14.70 2.29 17.08
CA PRO A 97 14.25 2.86 18.34
C PRO A 97 14.51 4.38 18.42
N LEU A 98 13.65 5.10 19.15
CA LEU A 98 13.91 6.51 19.44
C LEU A 98 15.21 6.66 20.23
N THR A 99 16.01 7.66 19.89
CA THR A 99 17.20 8.03 20.66
C THR A 99 16.82 8.99 21.79
N ALA A 100 17.64 9.10 22.82
CA ALA A 100 17.43 10.07 23.91
C ALA A 100 17.43 11.53 23.43
N ALA A 101 18.00 11.80 22.24
CA ALA A 101 18.03 13.11 21.63
C ALA A 101 16.73 13.46 20.88
N TYR A 102 15.83 12.51 20.62
CA TYR A 102 14.58 12.77 19.91
C TYR A 102 13.74 13.79 20.69
N ASP A 103 13.60 14.98 20.10
CA ASP A 103 12.84 16.10 20.64
C ASP A 103 12.17 16.83 19.47
N PRO A 104 10.95 16.42 19.09
CA PRO A 104 10.22 17.08 18.02
C PRO A 104 9.71 18.48 18.39
N ALA A 105 9.85 18.91 19.66
CA ALA A 105 9.46 20.24 20.12
C ALA A 105 10.63 21.25 20.16
N ALA A 106 11.88 20.79 20.08
CA ALA A 106 13.07 21.64 20.03
C ALA A 106 13.08 22.57 18.80
N ILE A 107 13.90 23.64 18.86
CA ILE A 107 14.15 24.55 17.73
C ILE A 107 15.66 24.60 17.44
N PRO A 108 16.16 23.99 16.35
CA PRO A 108 15.42 23.17 15.39
C PRO A 108 14.99 21.80 15.99
N PRO A 109 13.90 21.19 15.50
CA PRO A 109 13.43 19.89 16.00
C PRO A 109 14.48 18.79 15.81
N VAL A 110 14.68 17.96 16.82
CA VAL A 110 15.52 16.76 16.72
C VAL A 110 14.63 15.58 16.31
N ARG A 111 14.65 15.28 15.02
CA ARG A 111 13.70 14.35 14.38
C ARG A 111 14.17 12.90 14.44
N HIS A 112 13.19 12.00 14.32
CA HIS A 112 13.46 10.59 14.11
C HIS A 112 13.84 10.35 12.64
N ASN A 113 15.02 9.77 12.39
CA ASN A 113 15.58 9.59 11.04
C ASN A 113 15.99 8.14 10.80
N PRO A 114 15.03 7.22 10.58
CA PRO A 114 15.32 5.80 10.36
C PRO A 114 16.02 5.60 9.00
N PRO A 115 16.88 4.56 8.86
CA PRO A 115 17.49 4.24 7.58
C PRO A 115 16.43 3.80 6.58
N SER A 116 16.56 4.23 5.33
CA SER A 116 15.63 3.92 4.25
C SER A 116 16.32 3.34 3.02
N ASN A 117 15.60 2.53 2.27
CA ASN A 117 16.09 1.97 1.00
C ASN A 117 14.94 1.69 0.02
N ALA A 118 15.19 1.93 -1.26
CA ALA A 118 14.34 1.46 -2.34
C ALA A 118 14.37 -0.08 -2.39
N LEU A 119 13.23 -0.70 -2.71
CA LEU A 119 13.08 -2.16 -2.69
C LEU A 119 13.18 -2.80 -4.08
N GLY A 120 13.30 -2.02 -5.15
CA GLY A 120 13.32 -2.55 -6.52
C GLY A 120 11.99 -3.18 -6.96
N LYS A 121 10.90 -2.95 -6.23
CA LYS A 121 9.57 -3.57 -6.41
C LYS A 121 8.45 -2.62 -6.01
N THR A 122 7.22 -2.87 -6.45
CA THR A 122 6.05 -2.10 -5.95
C THR A 122 5.59 -2.62 -4.58
N VAL A 123 4.69 -1.89 -3.92
CA VAL A 123 4.10 -2.32 -2.64
C VAL A 123 3.36 -3.64 -2.80
N GLU A 124 2.62 -3.85 -3.89
CA GLU A 124 1.94 -5.11 -4.18
C GLU A 124 2.92 -6.27 -4.35
N GLU A 125 3.97 -6.08 -5.16
CA GLU A 125 5.01 -7.10 -5.31
C GLU A 125 5.69 -7.40 -3.99
N TRP A 126 5.96 -6.39 -3.16
CA TRP A 126 6.51 -6.61 -1.83
C TRP A 126 5.55 -7.43 -0.96
N LEU A 127 4.26 -7.07 -0.90
CA LEU A 127 3.24 -7.79 -0.12
C LEU A 127 3.13 -9.27 -0.51
N ILE A 128 3.11 -9.57 -1.81
CA ILE A 128 2.99 -10.96 -2.30
C ILE A 128 4.24 -11.79 -1.91
N ASN A 129 5.40 -11.14 -1.85
CA ASN A 129 6.68 -11.81 -1.52
C ASN A 129 6.99 -11.85 -0.02
N TYR A 130 6.28 -11.08 0.82
CA TYR A 130 6.61 -10.92 2.22
C TYR A 130 5.95 -12.01 3.07
N THR A 131 6.73 -12.67 3.92
CA THR A 131 6.26 -13.79 4.76
C THR A 131 5.97 -13.40 6.20
N GLY A 132 6.32 -12.17 6.60
CA GLY A 132 6.02 -11.66 7.94
C GLY A 132 4.59 -11.16 8.06
N SER A 133 4.20 -10.86 9.29
CA SER A 133 2.94 -10.21 9.61
C SER A 133 2.93 -8.75 9.14
N VAL A 134 1.85 -8.36 8.45
CA VAL A 134 1.71 -7.00 7.89
C VAL A 134 0.43 -6.32 8.39
N LEU A 135 0.54 -5.04 8.66
CA LEU A 135 -0.60 -4.13 8.82
C LEU A 135 -0.55 -3.05 7.74
N ILE A 136 -1.65 -2.86 7.02
CA ILE A 136 -1.83 -1.69 6.16
C ILE A 136 -2.47 -0.59 7.00
N VAL A 137 -1.87 0.59 7.02
CA VAL A 137 -2.37 1.78 7.70
C VAL A 137 -2.83 2.78 6.65
N ALA A 138 -4.13 3.07 6.66
CA ALA A 138 -4.76 4.09 5.84
C ALA A 138 -4.92 5.37 6.67
N VAL A 139 -4.16 6.41 6.34
CA VAL A 139 -4.11 7.66 7.11
C VAL A 139 -5.04 8.71 6.50
N HIS A 140 -6.12 9.03 7.22
CA HIS A 140 -7.02 10.16 6.97
C HIS A 140 -7.66 10.20 5.58
N LEU A 141 -7.91 9.03 5.00
CA LEU A 141 -8.55 8.88 3.69
C LEU A 141 -10.08 8.92 3.76
N SER A 142 -10.67 9.61 4.75
CA SER A 142 -12.12 9.66 5.00
C SER A 142 -12.95 10.30 3.88
N LYS A 143 -12.34 11.11 3.03
CA LYS A 143 -13.00 11.82 1.93
C LYS A 143 -12.19 11.64 0.65
N TYR A 144 -12.90 11.48 -0.45
CA TYR A 144 -12.30 11.61 -1.76
C TYR A 144 -11.74 13.01 -1.99
N ILE A 145 -10.57 13.07 -2.60
CA ILE A 145 -9.91 14.30 -3.03
C ILE A 145 -9.36 14.10 -4.44
N GLN A 146 -9.30 15.18 -5.20
CA GLN A 146 -8.98 15.12 -6.62
C GLN A 146 -7.60 14.53 -6.89
N ASN A 147 -6.61 14.77 -6.02
CA ASN A 147 -5.27 14.21 -6.15
C ASN A 147 -5.20 12.68 -6.06
N MET A 148 -6.29 12.00 -5.66
CA MET A 148 -6.38 10.55 -5.81
C MET A 148 -6.46 10.10 -7.29
N ASP A 149 -6.84 11.00 -8.21
CA ASP A 149 -6.79 10.77 -9.65
C ASP A 149 -5.39 11.01 -10.24
N ASP A 150 -4.43 11.54 -9.48
CA ASP A 150 -3.07 11.79 -9.99
C ASP A 150 -2.46 10.48 -10.50
N VAL A 151 -1.88 10.54 -11.70
CA VAL A 151 -1.39 9.36 -12.41
C VAL A 151 0.13 9.24 -12.29
N PHE A 152 0.58 8.11 -11.74
CA PHE A 152 1.98 7.70 -11.71
C PHE A 152 2.14 6.36 -12.41
N ASN A 153 3.07 6.28 -13.35
CA ASN A 153 3.39 5.06 -14.08
C ASN A 153 2.14 4.41 -14.70
N GLU A 154 1.31 5.25 -15.36
CA GLU A 154 0.05 4.91 -16.05
C GLU A 154 -1.09 4.47 -15.12
N ARG A 155 -1.02 4.83 -13.84
CA ARG A 155 -1.99 4.42 -12.84
C ARG A 155 -2.36 5.54 -11.89
N SER A 156 -3.65 5.70 -11.60
CA SER A 156 -4.08 6.66 -10.59
C SER A 156 -3.64 6.22 -9.18
N VAL A 157 -3.40 7.18 -8.29
CA VAL A 157 -3.13 6.91 -6.87
C VAL A 157 -4.25 6.07 -6.24
N ARG A 158 -5.52 6.38 -6.57
CA ARG A 158 -6.69 5.62 -6.13
C ARG A 158 -6.58 4.14 -6.53
N ASP A 159 -6.28 3.85 -7.79
CA ASP A 159 -6.21 2.47 -8.27
C ASP A 159 -5.03 1.73 -7.63
N HIS A 160 -3.92 2.45 -7.35
CA HIS A 160 -2.82 1.92 -6.55
C HIS A 160 -3.25 1.53 -5.15
N MET A 161 -3.84 2.45 -4.40
CA MET A 161 -4.35 2.17 -3.05
C MET A 161 -5.33 1.00 -3.04
N LYS A 162 -6.26 0.93 -4.00
CA LYS A 162 -7.23 -0.18 -4.12
C LYS A 162 -6.53 -1.52 -4.33
N SER A 163 -5.51 -1.58 -5.17
CA SER A 163 -4.77 -2.83 -5.35
C SER A 163 -3.91 -3.19 -4.14
N VAL A 164 -3.29 -2.23 -3.46
CA VAL A 164 -2.57 -2.51 -2.19
C VAL A 164 -3.52 -3.10 -1.16
N LEU A 165 -4.72 -2.52 -1.00
CA LEU A 165 -5.77 -3.07 -0.15
C LEU A 165 -6.18 -4.48 -0.58
N ARG A 166 -6.39 -4.71 -1.87
CA ARG A 166 -6.80 -6.03 -2.38
C ARG A 166 -5.74 -7.10 -2.16
N ILE A 167 -4.49 -6.79 -2.49
CA ILE A 167 -3.35 -7.70 -2.34
C ILE A 167 -3.06 -7.95 -0.86
N GLY A 168 -3.10 -6.91 -0.02
CA GLY A 168 -3.00 -7.06 1.44
C GLY A 168 -4.06 -7.99 2.01
N ASN A 169 -5.31 -7.86 1.54
CA ASN A 169 -6.40 -8.72 1.98
C ASN A 169 -6.11 -10.20 1.65
N LEU A 170 -5.67 -10.48 0.41
CA LEU A 170 -5.36 -11.83 -0.08
C LEU A 170 -4.13 -12.46 0.58
N THR A 171 -3.15 -11.63 0.95
CA THR A 171 -1.92 -12.06 1.63
C THR A 171 -2.07 -12.14 3.15
N GLY A 172 -3.27 -11.88 3.67
CA GLY A 172 -3.57 -12.02 5.11
C GLY A 172 -3.20 -10.82 5.96
N ALA A 173 -2.80 -9.68 5.39
CA ALA A 173 -2.51 -8.46 6.12
C ALA A 173 -3.73 -7.95 6.91
N GLU A 174 -3.52 -7.23 8.00
CA GLU A 174 -4.59 -6.49 8.68
C GLU A 174 -4.71 -5.07 8.10
N LEU A 175 -5.83 -4.40 8.37
CA LEU A 175 -6.06 -3.02 7.95
C LEU A 175 -6.41 -2.15 9.16
N ALA A 176 -5.65 -1.08 9.38
CA ALA A 176 -6.00 -0.01 10.31
C ALA A 176 -6.37 1.25 9.54
N CYS A 177 -7.60 1.74 9.74
CA CYS A 177 -8.04 3.02 9.23
C CYS A 177 -7.88 4.06 10.35
N LEU A 178 -6.90 4.95 10.21
CA LEU A 178 -6.80 6.15 11.04
C LEU A 178 -7.68 7.22 10.41
N HIS A 179 -8.65 7.75 11.15
CA HIS A 179 -9.59 8.72 10.60
C HIS A 179 -9.91 9.85 11.56
N ILE A 180 -10.07 11.05 11.00
CA ILE A 180 -10.44 12.27 11.75
C ILE A 180 -11.94 12.54 11.74
N LYS A 181 -12.65 11.99 10.75
CA LYS A 181 -14.10 12.16 10.55
C LYS A 181 -14.84 10.88 10.92
N THR A 182 -16.16 10.94 11.00
CA THR A 182 -17.01 9.77 11.30
C THR A 182 -16.81 8.61 10.32
N LYS A 183 -16.58 8.92 9.04
CA LYS A 183 -16.29 7.93 8.00
C LYS A 183 -14.81 7.52 8.01
N PRO A 184 -14.45 6.23 8.12
CA PRO A 184 -13.04 5.82 8.13
C PRO A 184 -12.32 6.01 6.79
N LEU A 185 -12.99 5.74 5.67
CA LEU A 185 -12.43 5.81 4.32
C LEU A 185 -13.46 6.40 3.33
N CYS A 186 -13.00 6.93 2.20
CA CYS A 186 -13.84 7.32 1.07
C CYS A 186 -14.47 6.08 0.40
N ASP A 187 -15.55 6.29 -0.34
CA ASP A 187 -16.32 5.18 -0.94
C ASP A 187 -15.47 4.36 -1.93
N GLU A 188 -14.54 5.03 -2.60
CA GLU A 188 -13.65 4.44 -3.58
C GLU A 188 -12.74 3.35 -3.00
N LEU A 189 -12.28 3.55 -1.76
CA LEU A 189 -11.42 2.61 -1.04
C LEU A 189 -12.22 1.64 -0.16
N GLU A 190 -13.39 2.06 0.32
CA GLU A 190 -14.29 1.27 1.16
C GLU A 190 -14.70 -0.06 0.48
N VAL A 191 -14.84 -0.03 -0.87
CA VAL A 191 -15.12 -1.23 -1.68
C VAL A 191 -14.10 -2.36 -1.46
N GLU A 192 -12.82 -2.02 -1.30
CA GLU A 192 -11.76 -3.02 -1.05
C GLU A 192 -11.61 -3.27 0.46
N ALA A 193 -11.70 -2.23 1.29
CA ALA A 193 -11.52 -2.32 2.74
C ALA A 193 -12.54 -3.23 3.43
N ARG A 194 -13.78 -3.29 2.95
CA ARG A 194 -14.83 -4.18 3.52
C ARG A 194 -14.45 -5.67 3.48
N HIS A 195 -13.58 -6.09 2.55
CA HIS A 195 -13.17 -7.49 2.41
C HIS A 195 -12.26 -7.97 3.55
N TYR A 196 -11.69 -7.06 4.36
CA TYR A 196 -10.89 -7.42 5.52
C TYR A 196 -11.73 -8.00 6.67
N GLY A 197 -13.04 -7.69 6.73
CA GLY A 197 -13.93 -8.18 7.79
C GLY A 197 -13.38 -7.87 9.18
N ALA A 198 -13.22 -8.90 10.03
CA ALA A 198 -12.70 -8.78 11.39
C ALA A 198 -11.23 -8.34 11.48
N ARG A 199 -10.45 -8.39 10.37
CA ARG A 199 -9.07 -7.88 10.31
C ARG A 199 -8.98 -6.38 10.07
N ARG A 200 -10.12 -5.69 9.97
CA ARG A 200 -10.20 -4.23 9.84
C ARG A 200 -10.41 -3.61 11.22
N HIS A 201 -9.58 -2.61 11.51
CA HIS A 201 -9.62 -1.81 12.73
C HIS A 201 -9.82 -0.34 12.36
N ASN A 202 -10.75 0.33 13.01
CA ASN A 202 -11.01 1.75 12.77
C ASN A 202 -10.64 2.53 14.04
N PHE A 203 -9.81 3.56 13.88
CA PHE A 203 -9.34 4.40 14.98
C PHE A 203 -9.68 5.86 14.67
N LEU A 204 -10.62 6.41 15.44
CA LEU A 204 -11.01 7.81 15.34
C LEU A 204 -10.03 8.69 16.15
N THR A 205 -9.24 9.51 15.47
CA THR A 205 -8.22 10.41 16.06
C THR A 205 -8.46 11.88 15.68
N PRO A 206 -9.55 12.51 16.15
CA PRO A 206 -10.02 13.78 15.60
C PRO A 206 -9.18 15.00 16.02
N ARG A 207 -8.27 14.84 16.98
CA ARG A 207 -7.46 15.92 17.58
C ARG A 207 -5.97 15.77 17.35
N TYR A 208 -5.54 14.68 16.73
CA TYR A 208 -4.15 14.29 16.63
C TYR A 208 -3.84 13.78 15.23
N HIS A 209 -2.66 14.11 14.73
CA HIS A 209 -2.12 13.59 13.49
C HIS A 209 -1.60 12.17 13.68
N MET A 210 -0.89 11.91 14.78
CA MET A 210 -0.28 10.62 15.08
C MET A 210 -1.29 9.64 15.63
N GLY A 211 -1.48 8.52 14.93
CA GLY A 211 -2.32 7.42 15.38
C GLY A 211 -1.81 6.76 16.66
N THR A 212 -0.51 6.82 16.95
CA THR A 212 0.09 6.23 18.16
C THR A 212 -0.25 6.95 19.45
N THR A 213 -0.96 8.09 19.37
CA THR A 213 -1.68 8.69 20.50
C THR A 213 -2.81 7.77 21.00
N HIS A 214 -3.30 6.84 20.17
CA HIS A 214 -4.26 5.80 20.53
C HIS A 214 -3.53 4.50 20.93
N ALA A 215 -3.67 4.09 22.19
CA ALA A 215 -2.96 2.91 22.73
C ALA A 215 -3.23 1.62 21.94
N GLY A 216 -4.50 1.37 21.55
CA GLY A 216 -4.86 0.20 20.74
C GLY A 216 -4.22 0.19 19.34
N PHE A 217 -4.09 1.33 18.69
CA PHE A 217 -3.44 1.43 17.38
C PHE A 217 -1.93 1.20 17.52
N ARG A 218 -1.31 1.80 18.55
CA ARG A 218 0.11 1.59 18.86
C ARG A 218 0.40 0.11 19.13
N ALA A 219 -0.41 -0.55 19.95
CA ALA A 219 -0.27 -1.97 20.26
C ALA A 219 -0.39 -2.83 19.00
N LEU A 220 -1.39 -2.53 18.15
CA LEU A 220 -1.58 -3.22 16.87
C LEU A 220 -0.36 -3.08 15.95
N CYS A 221 0.20 -1.88 15.82
CA CYS A 221 1.40 -1.65 15.00
C CYS A 221 2.64 -2.34 15.57
N THR A 222 2.81 -2.33 16.89
CA THR A 222 3.97 -2.96 17.57
C THR A 222 3.97 -4.48 17.42
N GLY A 223 2.79 -5.09 17.30
CA GLY A 223 2.62 -6.53 17.11
C GLY A 223 2.84 -7.01 15.66
N LYS A 224 3.42 -6.20 14.78
CA LYS A 224 3.61 -6.52 13.36
C LYS A 224 5.07 -6.39 12.97
N ASP A 225 5.49 -7.25 12.05
CA ASP A 225 6.86 -7.20 11.52
C ASP A 225 7.03 -5.96 10.64
N ALA A 226 6.00 -5.64 9.84
CA ALA A 226 6.02 -4.48 8.95
C ALA A 226 4.64 -3.81 8.84
N VAL A 227 4.66 -2.52 8.55
CA VAL A 227 3.49 -1.68 8.33
C VAL A 227 3.57 -1.05 6.94
N VAL A 228 2.55 -1.24 6.11
CA VAL A 228 2.40 -0.50 4.86
C VAL A 228 1.62 0.78 5.13
N VAL A 229 2.19 1.94 4.85
CA VAL A 229 1.50 3.23 5.04
C VAL A 229 1.06 3.82 3.71
N MET A 230 -0.21 4.16 3.63
CA MET A 230 -0.81 4.94 2.55
C MET A 230 -1.73 5.99 3.16
N GLY A 231 -1.88 7.15 2.53
CA GLY A 231 -2.63 8.21 3.21
C GLY A 231 -2.72 9.53 2.48
N PHE A 232 -3.56 10.38 3.02
CA PHE A 232 -3.66 11.79 2.65
C PHE A 232 -2.67 12.63 3.45
N ASP A 233 -2.32 13.78 2.88
CA ASP A 233 -1.49 14.80 3.49
C ASP A 233 -0.12 14.22 3.85
N ALA A 234 0.56 13.80 2.78
CA ALA A 234 1.84 13.12 2.88
C ALA A 234 2.89 13.92 3.67
N ASN A 235 2.77 15.24 3.66
CA ASN A 235 3.65 16.20 4.33
C ASN A 235 3.26 16.50 5.78
N ILE A 236 2.01 16.26 6.20
CA ILE A 236 1.59 16.47 7.59
C ILE A 236 1.21 15.14 8.25
N CYS A 237 0.05 14.58 7.88
CA CYS A 237 -0.55 13.46 8.61
C CYS A 237 0.27 12.17 8.47
N VAL A 238 0.69 11.83 7.24
CA VAL A 238 1.55 10.66 7.02
C VAL A 238 2.92 10.91 7.64
N ASN A 239 3.51 12.09 7.42
CA ASN A 239 4.83 12.40 7.94
C ASN A 239 4.88 12.31 9.48
N ALA A 240 3.90 12.89 10.17
CA ALA A 240 3.77 12.81 11.61
C ALA A 240 3.65 11.36 12.10
N ASN A 241 2.87 10.52 11.42
CA ASN A 241 2.80 9.09 11.76
C ASN A 241 4.13 8.37 11.54
N LEU A 242 4.82 8.66 10.43
CA LEU A 242 6.06 7.98 10.08
C LEU A 242 7.25 8.40 10.93
N PHE A 243 7.44 9.70 11.16
CA PHE A 243 8.67 10.27 11.71
C PHE A 243 8.46 11.09 12.99
N GLY A 244 7.20 11.32 13.37
CA GLY A 244 6.83 11.88 14.65
C GLY A 244 6.60 13.38 14.61
N THR A 245 5.88 13.87 15.62
CA THR A 245 5.65 15.29 15.90
C THR A 245 5.58 15.50 17.42
N ASN A 246 5.36 16.73 17.87
CA ASN A 246 5.27 17.11 19.28
C ASN A 246 3.95 16.73 19.97
N GLU A 247 3.21 15.76 19.42
CA GLU A 247 1.96 15.28 20.00
C GLU A 247 2.22 14.41 21.23
N PRO A 248 1.35 14.49 22.26
CA PRO A 248 1.52 13.70 23.46
C PRO A 248 1.29 12.21 23.20
N ALA A 249 2.05 11.35 23.89
CA ALA A 249 1.81 9.92 23.85
C ALA A 249 0.44 9.54 24.43
N ALA A 250 -0.01 8.32 24.15
CA ALA A 250 -1.18 7.76 24.82
C ALA A 250 -1.02 7.83 26.35
N GLY A 251 -1.92 8.51 27.04
CA GLY A 251 -1.84 8.74 28.50
C GLY A 251 -1.15 10.05 28.91
N GLY A 252 -0.70 10.88 27.96
CA GLY A 252 -0.25 12.25 28.21
C GLY A 252 1.18 12.42 28.72
N VAL A 253 1.93 11.34 28.92
CA VAL A 253 3.32 11.38 29.39
C VAL A 253 4.26 11.14 28.22
N GLY A 254 5.09 12.13 27.89
CA GLY A 254 6.03 12.09 26.78
C GLY A 254 5.38 12.31 25.42
N VAL A 255 6.17 12.13 24.35
CA VAL A 255 5.76 12.33 22.96
C VAL A 255 5.32 11.03 22.31
N ALA A 256 4.32 11.10 21.44
CA ALA A 256 3.84 9.98 20.67
C ALA A 256 4.97 9.38 19.83
N THR A 257 5.05 8.05 19.84
CA THR A 257 6.12 7.33 19.16
C THR A 257 5.80 7.19 17.66
N PRO A 258 6.70 7.56 16.74
CA PRO A 258 6.49 7.33 15.32
C PRO A 258 6.42 5.85 14.97
N LEU A 259 5.75 5.52 13.86
CA LEU A 259 5.61 4.14 13.36
C LEU A 259 6.96 3.49 13.08
N THR A 260 7.90 4.24 12.50
CA THR A 260 9.25 3.74 12.19
C THR A 260 10.09 3.45 13.44
N ALA A 261 9.65 3.86 14.62
CA ALA A 261 10.28 3.47 15.87
C ALA A 261 9.74 2.15 16.47
N ILE A 262 8.62 1.64 15.96
CA ILE A 262 7.97 0.43 16.48
C ILE A 262 7.83 -0.70 15.46
N ALA A 263 7.87 -0.40 14.17
CA ALA A 263 7.79 -1.38 13.08
C ALA A 263 8.62 -0.95 11.87
N ASP A 264 8.96 -1.90 11.00
CA ASP A 264 9.41 -1.55 9.65
C ASP A 264 8.27 -0.87 8.90
N VAL A 265 8.53 0.22 8.19
CA VAL A 265 7.50 0.92 7.41
C VAL A 265 7.79 0.79 5.92
N VAL A 266 6.79 0.39 5.15
CA VAL A 266 6.83 0.32 3.69
C VAL A 266 5.81 1.28 3.09
N THR A 267 6.21 2.05 2.09
CA THR A 267 5.30 2.96 1.37
C THR A 267 5.81 3.20 -0.04
N SER A 268 5.02 3.86 -0.90
CA SER A 268 5.47 4.39 -2.18
C SER A 268 4.89 5.78 -2.40
N ARG A 269 5.54 6.61 -3.22
CA ARG A 269 5.06 7.98 -3.51
C ARG A 269 3.66 7.97 -4.11
N SER A 270 3.37 6.96 -4.91
CA SER A 270 2.09 6.72 -5.59
C SER A 270 0.95 6.22 -4.70
N VAL A 271 1.20 5.94 -3.41
CA VAL A 271 0.14 5.66 -2.42
C VAL A 271 0.05 6.76 -1.35
N LEU A 272 0.65 7.92 -1.64
CA LEU A 272 0.64 9.09 -0.76
C LEU A 272 0.01 10.27 -1.51
N VAL A 273 -1.19 10.64 -1.10
CA VAL A 273 -1.95 11.74 -1.70
C VAL A 273 -1.50 13.06 -1.07
N THR A 274 -1.33 14.09 -1.89
CA THR A 274 -0.92 15.42 -1.45
C THR A 274 -1.55 16.46 -2.36
N ASP A 275 -1.88 17.62 -1.80
CA ASP A 275 -2.40 18.77 -2.56
C ASP A 275 -1.26 19.58 -3.24
N GLY A 276 -0.01 19.09 -3.19
CA GLY A 276 1.17 19.78 -3.72
C GLY A 276 2.33 18.85 -4.08
N VAL A 277 3.54 19.42 -4.22
CA VAL A 277 4.75 18.60 -4.40
C VAL A 277 5.15 18.01 -3.05
N ILE A 278 5.30 16.69 -2.92
CA ILE A 278 6.24 16.11 -1.93
C ILE A 278 7.63 16.52 -2.41
N CYS A 279 8.01 17.75 -2.11
CA CYS A 279 9.38 18.22 -2.18
C CYS A 279 9.92 18.20 -0.75
N PRO A 280 11.20 17.83 -0.53
CA PRO A 280 11.94 18.53 0.50
C PRO A 280 11.94 20.01 0.07
N ALA A 281 11.33 20.90 0.84
CA ALA A 281 11.25 22.30 0.44
C ALA A 281 12.68 22.87 0.40
N MET A 282 13.20 23.15 -0.80
CA MET A 282 14.42 23.96 -0.94
C MET A 282 14.19 25.30 -0.25
N GLY A 283 14.77 25.44 0.94
CA GLY A 283 14.89 26.71 1.68
C GLY A 283 14.22 26.77 3.05
N GLY A 284 13.35 25.82 3.42
CA GLY A 284 12.72 25.76 4.75
C GLY A 284 13.29 24.62 5.59
N ARG A 285 13.62 24.86 6.85
CA ARG A 285 14.34 23.91 7.74
C ARG A 285 13.51 22.68 8.19
N GLU A 286 12.61 22.12 7.38
CA GLU A 286 11.77 21.02 7.85
C GLU A 286 11.35 19.92 6.83
N TRP A 287 11.23 18.72 7.43
CA TRP A 287 10.63 17.42 7.06
C TRP A 287 11.33 16.59 5.96
N GLY A 288 12.00 15.52 6.44
CA GLY A 288 12.83 14.62 5.67
C GLY A 288 12.08 13.96 4.51
N PRO A 289 12.76 13.75 3.38
CA PRO A 289 12.10 13.27 2.20
C PRO A 289 11.71 11.81 2.39
N LEU A 290 10.52 11.45 1.91
CA LEU A 290 10.16 10.04 1.69
C LEU A 290 11.10 9.35 0.68
N TYR A 291 12.00 10.12 0.02
CA TYR A 291 13.06 9.67 -0.89
C TYR A 291 14.26 10.63 -0.79
N LEU A 292 15.36 10.21 -0.17
CA LEU A 292 16.66 10.76 -0.57
C LEU A 292 16.94 10.13 -1.94
N THR A 293 17.13 10.96 -2.97
CA THR A 293 17.24 10.69 -4.43
C THR A 293 15.94 10.75 -5.21
#